data_AF-A0A180F0R1-F1
#
_entry.id   AF-A0A180F0R1-F1
#
_cell.length_a   1.000
_cell.length_b   1.000
_cell.length_c   1.000
_cell.angle_alpha   90.00
_cell.angle_beta   90.00
_cell.angle_gamma   90.00
#
_symmetry.space_group_name_H-M   'P 1'
#
loop_
_entity.id
_entity.type
_entity.pdbx_description
1 polymer ?
#
loop_
_entity_poly.entity_id
_entity_poly.type
_entity_poly.pdbx_seq_one_letter_code
_entity_poly.pdbx_strand_id
1 'polypeptide(L)'
;MKATCAETSDVLACAGYTGQYIRPLCCACRDLDIDPRLENPAQIKYGSGMQRGRNDRLDARKIAACGFRFQDKARLYNLQQENITSLQQLTSERDMYVSDKSKYQGQLTDQERFMREKDYRQKSARLKEMINGLEKSIYQAEKEIKEVIESDETL
;
A
#
# COMPACT_ATOMS: atom_id res chain seq x y z
N MET A 1 -14.51 24.40 29.93
CA MET A 1 -13.62 23.47 29.19
C MET A 1 -12.33 23.37 29.97
N LYS A 2 -12.09 22.27 30.69
CA LYS A 2 -10.81 22.06 31.39
C LYS A 2 -9.77 21.69 30.34
N ALA A 3 -8.80 22.58 30.14
CA ALA A 3 -7.59 22.29 29.40
C ALA A 3 -6.84 21.18 30.18
N THR A 4 -6.74 20.00 29.59
CA THR A 4 -5.80 18.98 30.04
C THR A 4 -4.43 19.36 29.50
N CYS A 5 -3.60 19.92 30.39
CA CYS A 5 -2.14 19.89 30.25
C CYS A 5 -1.71 18.41 30.30
N ALA A 6 -1.63 17.77 29.14
CA ALA A 6 -0.74 16.64 28.95
C ALA A 6 0.46 17.21 28.20
N GLU A 7 1.65 17.08 28.79
CA GLU A 7 2.90 17.22 28.04
C GLU A 7 2.84 16.22 26.87
N THR A 8 3.37 16.58 25.70
CA THR A 8 3.35 15.73 24.50
C THR A 8 3.97 14.34 24.73
N SER A 9 4.80 14.21 25.78
CA SER A 9 5.38 12.95 26.25
C SER A 9 4.38 11.90 26.76
N ASP A 10 3.16 12.30 27.13
CA ASP A 10 2.16 11.39 27.72
C ASP A 10 1.05 11.00 26.73
N VAL A 11 1.12 11.44 25.47
CA VAL A 11 0.06 11.25 24.47
C VAL A 11 0.51 10.25 23.40
N LEU A 12 -0.09 9.06 23.42
CA LEU A 12 0.11 8.04 22.38
C LEU A 12 -1.01 8.09 21.32
N ALA A 13 -0.65 8.31 20.06
CA ALA A 13 -1.60 8.21 18.95
C ALA A 13 -1.81 6.73 18.55
N CYS A 14 -3.02 6.21 18.70
CA CYS A 14 -3.37 4.84 18.27
C CYS A 14 -4.14 4.88 16.94
N ALA A 15 -3.70 4.08 15.96
CA ALA A 15 -4.35 3.96 14.67
C ALA A 15 -4.44 2.49 14.23
N GLY A 16 -5.50 2.10 13.53
CA GLY A 16 -5.57 0.77 12.92
C GLY A 16 -4.68 0.70 11.66
N TYR A 17 -3.96 -0.40 11.45
CA TYR A 17 -3.19 -0.59 10.22
C TYR A 17 -4.12 -0.71 9.00
N THR A 18 -4.10 0.28 8.11
CA THR A 18 -4.95 0.34 6.90
C THR A 18 -4.16 0.13 5.60
N GLY A 19 -2.95 -0.43 5.68
CA GLY A 19 -2.05 -0.55 4.53
C GLY A 19 -1.51 0.83 4.12
N GLN A 20 -1.43 1.10 2.81
CA GLN A 20 -0.82 2.34 2.28
C GLN A 20 -1.42 3.64 2.83
N TYR A 21 -2.69 3.62 3.25
CA TYR A 21 -3.40 4.79 3.77
C TYR A 21 -2.91 5.26 5.14
N ILE A 22 -2.06 4.48 5.81
CA ILE A 22 -1.49 4.86 7.09
C ILE A 22 -0.33 5.86 6.94
N ARG A 23 0.30 5.91 5.76
CA ARG A 23 1.49 6.73 5.52
C ARG A 23 1.28 8.22 5.80
N PRO A 24 0.22 8.89 5.31
CA PRO A 24 -0.01 10.31 5.61
C PRO A 24 -0.18 10.58 7.11
N LEU A 25 -0.83 9.66 7.83
CA LEU A 25 -0.99 9.76 9.28
C LEU A 25 0.37 9.65 9.98
N CYS A 26 1.17 8.66 9.60
CA CYS A 26 2.49 8.48 10.19
C CYS A 26 3.44 9.65 9.88
N CYS A 27 3.36 10.24 8.68
CA CYS A 27 4.10 11.46 8.35
C CYS A 27 3.68 12.63 9.26
N ALA A 28 2.38 12.89 9.39
CA ALA A 28 1.87 13.94 10.26
C ALA A 28 2.23 13.72 11.74
N CYS A 29 2.21 12.47 12.22
CA CYS A 29 2.64 12.11 13.56
C CYS A 29 4.13 12.39 13.78
N ARG A 30 4.99 12.08 12.79
CA ARG A 30 6.42 12.40 12.83
C ARG A 30 6.66 13.91 12.89
N ASP A 31 5.94 14.70 12.09
CA ASP A 31 6.08 16.17 12.08
C ASP A 31 5.66 16.81 13.43
N LEU A 32 4.80 16.12 14.17
CA LEU A 32 4.30 16.54 15.48
C LEU A 32 5.08 15.92 16.65
N ASP A 33 6.14 15.15 16.39
CA ASP A 33 6.92 14.40 17.38
C ASP A 33 6.05 13.46 18.25
N ILE A 34 5.04 12.86 17.63
CA ILE A 34 4.14 11.89 18.25
C ILE A 34 4.46 10.52 17.64
N ASP A 35 4.77 9.53 18.47
CA ASP A 35 4.96 8.18 17.97
C ASP A 35 3.60 7.49 17.72
N PRO A 36 3.27 7.16 16.44
CA PRO A 36 2.04 6.45 16.15
C PRO A 36 2.19 4.98 16.53
N ARG A 37 1.19 4.46 17.21
CA ARG A 37 1.02 3.04 17.46
C ARG A 37 0.02 2.45 16.48
N LEU A 38 0.47 1.46 15.72
CA LEU A 38 -0.40 0.74 14.79
C LEU A 38 -0.98 -0.52 15.43
N GLU A 39 -2.29 -0.53 15.57
CA GLU A 39 -3.08 -1.65 16.05
C GLU A 39 -3.45 -2.59 14.90
N ASN A 40 -3.42 -3.90 15.17
CA ASN A 40 -3.86 -4.90 14.22
C ASN A 40 -5.39 -4.82 14.03
N PRO A 41 -5.91 -4.61 12.80
CA PRO A 41 -7.36 -4.53 12.54
C PRO A 41 -8.12 -5.78 12.98
N ALA A 42 -7.52 -6.96 12.88
CA ALA A 42 -8.12 -8.21 13.35
C ALA A 42 -8.28 -8.19 14.87
N GLN A 43 -7.27 -7.73 15.60
CA GLN A 43 -7.32 -7.62 17.06
C GLN A 43 -8.40 -6.64 17.51
N ILE A 44 -8.52 -5.49 16.85
CA ILE A 44 -9.59 -4.53 17.10
C ILE A 44 -10.96 -5.18 16.84
N LYS A 45 -11.12 -5.88 15.72
CA LYS A 45 -12.38 -6.52 15.32
C LYS A 45 -12.82 -7.62 16.28
N TYR A 46 -11.90 -8.52 16.67
CA TYR A 46 -12.21 -9.60 17.62
C TYR A 46 -12.43 -9.06 19.04
N GLY A 47 -11.72 -8.02 19.45
CA GLY A 47 -11.85 -7.42 20.78
C GLY A 47 -13.10 -6.59 20.98
N SER A 48 -13.73 -6.09 19.91
CA SER A 48 -14.88 -5.16 19.97
C SER A 48 -16.20 -5.74 19.47
N GLY A 49 -16.22 -7.00 19.02
CA GLY A 49 -17.40 -7.68 18.52
C GLY A 49 -17.80 -7.24 17.09
N MET A 50 -18.47 -8.13 16.35
CA MET A 50 -18.83 -7.87 14.96
C MET A 50 -20.10 -7.02 14.89
N GLN A 51 -19.95 -5.72 14.65
CA GLN A 51 -21.08 -4.79 14.42
C GLN A 51 -21.33 -4.54 12.94
N ARG A 52 -22.61 -4.34 12.60
CA ARG A 52 -23.06 -4.02 11.24
C ARG A 52 -23.03 -2.51 11.05
N GLY A 53 -22.26 -2.04 10.05
CA GLY A 53 -22.12 -0.62 9.72
C GLY A 53 -20.81 0.02 10.22
N ARG A 54 -20.31 1.03 9.50
CA ARG A 54 -19.13 1.83 9.87
C ARG A 54 -19.56 3.10 10.60
N ASN A 55 -18.82 3.47 11.63
CA ASN A 55 -18.97 4.74 12.34
C ASN A 55 -17.60 5.18 12.85
N ASP A 56 -17.01 6.18 12.21
CA ASP A 56 -15.63 6.61 12.47
C ASP A 56 -15.39 7.01 13.93
N ARG A 57 -16.39 7.64 14.56
CA ARG A 57 -16.30 8.03 15.99
C ARG A 57 -16.27 6.81 16.91
N LEU A 58 -17.03 5.78 16.57
CA LEU A 58 -17.04 4.54 17.34
C LEU A 58 -15.77 3.73 17.09
N ASP A 59 -15.30 3.69 15.84
CA ASP A 59 -14.07 2.99 15.46
C ASP A 59 -12.85 3.63 16.13
N ALA A 60 -12.76 4.97 16.17
CA ALA A 60 -11.72 5.68 16.92
C ALA A 60 -11.70 5.30 18.42
N ARG A 61 -12.87 5.22 19.06
CA ARG A 61 -12.99 4.78 20.46
C ARG A 61 -12.55 3.34 20.67
N LYS A 62 -12.90 2.44 19.74
CA LYS A 62 -12.49 1.04 19.78
C LYS A 62 -10.99 0.87 19.62
N ILE A 63 -10.39 1.62 18.69
CA ILE A 63 -8.94 1.65 18.47
C ILE A 63 -8.23 2.14 19.73
N ALA A 64 -8.69 3.25 20.33
CA ALA A 64 -8.12 3.78 21.57
C ALA A 64 -8.25 2.80 22.75
N ALA A 65 -9.41 2.16 22.91
CA ALA A 65 -9.62 1.15 23.96
C ALA A 65 -8.74 -0.08 23.76
N CYS A 66 -8.54 -0.53 22.52
CA CYS A 66 -7.63 -1.62 22.18
C CYS A 66 -6.17 -1.24 22.50
N GLY A 67 -5.74 -0.05 22.07
CA GLY A 67 -4.41 0.47 22.38
C GLY A 67 -4.15 0.52 23.88
N PHE A 68 -5.07 1.11 24.64
CA PHE A 68 -4.95 1.18 26.11
C PHE A 68 -4.86 -0.20 26.76
N ARG A 69 -5.71 -1.15 26.32
CA ARG A 69 -5.75 -2.52 26.87
C ARG A 69 -4.45 -3.29 26.65
N PHE A 70 -3.77 -3.06 25.53
CA PHE A 70 -2.56 -3.77 25.14
C PHE A 70 -1.32 -2.88 25.20
N GLN A 71 -1.31 -1.86 26.06
CA GLN A 71 -0.20 -0.91 26.20
C GLN A 71 1.13 -1.59 26.60
N ASP A 72 1.05 -2.70 27.33
CA ASP A 72 2.18 -3.55 27.70
C ASP A 72 2.88 -4.19 26.49
N LYS A 73 2.18 -4.30 25.36
CA LYS A 73 2.68 -4.89 24.10
C LYS A 73 2.88 -3.84 23.02
N ALA A 74 2.87 -2.55 23.38
CA ALA A 74 3.03 -1.47 22.43
C ALA A 74 4.38 -1.59 21.71
N ARG A 75 4.32 -1.63 20.37
CA ARG A 75 5.48 -1.45 19.51
C ARG A 75 5.27 -0.15 18.76
N LEU A 76 6.21 0.79 18.91
CA LEU A 76 6.20 2.01 18.14
C LEU A 76 6.35 1.67 16.67
N TYR A 77 5.57 2.32 15.82
CA TYR A 77 5.67 2.10 14.39
C TYR A 77 6.83 2.92 13.83
N ASN A 78 7.92 2.22 13.51
CA ASN A 78 8.96 2.80 12.69
C ASN A 78 8.46 2.89 11.25
N LEU A 79 8.24 4.11 10.78
CA LEU A 79 8.04 4.38 9.36
C LEU A 79 9.17 3.68 8.59
N GLN A 80 8.80 2.83 7.64
CA GLN A 80 9.77 2.22 6.73
C GLN A 80 10.59 3.34 6.07
N GLN A 81 11.89 3.07 5.85
CA GLN A 81 12.74 3.97 5.09
C GLN A 81 12.07 4.29 3.76
N GLU A 82 12.18 5.54 3.32
CA GLU A 82 11.53 6.00 2.10
C GLU A 82 11.95 5.16 0.90
N ASN A 83 13.22 4.74 0.86
CA ASN A 83 13.79 3.88 -0.18
C ASN A 83 13.10 2.50 -0.24
N ILE A 84 12.85 1.88 0.91
CA ILE A 84 12.11 0.60 0.99
C ILE A 84 10.67 0.76 0.49
N THR A 85 10.02 1.88 0.83
CA THR A 85 8.66 2.16 0.40
C THR A 85 8.60 2.36 -1.12
N SER A 86 9.52 3.15 -1.67
CA SER A 86 9.66 3.38 -3.11
C SER A 86 9.95 2.08 -3.86
N LEU A 87 10.83 1.22 -3.34
CA LEU A 87 11.11 -0.10 -3.92
C LEU A 87 9.87 -1.00 -3.95
N GLN A 88 9.09 -1.04 -2.87
CA GLN A 88 7.85 -1.82 -2.83
C GLN A 88 6.84 -1.32 -3.87
N GLN A 89 6.73 0.00 -4.05
CA GLN A 89 5.85 0.61 -5.05
C GLN A 89 6.30 0.24 -6.46
N LEU A 90 7.57 0.46 -6.81
CA LEU A 90 8.12 0.13 -8.12
C LEU A 90 8.00 -1.37 -8.44
N THR A 91 8.23 -2.24 -7.45
CA THR A 91 8.09 -3.70 -7.62
C THR A 91 6.63 -4.07 -7.90
N SER A 92 5.69 -3.48 -7.17
CA SER A 92 4.26 -3.72 -7.36
C SER A 92 3.79 -3.24 -8.74
N GLU A 93 4.26 -2.08 -9.20
CA GLU A 93 3.98 -1.54 -10.53
C GLU A 93 4.54 -2.45 -11.64
N ARG A 94 5.80 -2.89 -11.49
CA ARG A 94 6.44 -3.81 -12.42
C ARG A 94 5.66 -5.11 -12.56
N ASP A 95 5.23 -5.70 -11.45
CA ASP A 95 4.45 -6.95 -11.46
C ASP A 95 3.07 -6.78 -12.09
N MET A 96 2.43 -5.62 -11.87
CA MET A 96 1.19 -5.26 -12.56
C MET A 96 1.40 -5.22 -14.08
N TYR A 97 2.44 -4.53 -14.57
CA TYR A 97 2.73 -4.44 -16.00
C TYR A 97 3.05 -5.80 -16.63
N VAL A 98 3.80 -6.65 -15.92
CA VAL A 98 4.09 -8.02 -16.37
C VAL A 98 2.81 -8.84 -16.48
N SER A 99 1.93 -8.76 -15.48
CA SER A 99 0.63 -9.44 -15.50
C SER A 99 -0.21 -9.00 -16.69
N ASP A 100 -0.31 -7.70 -16.95
CA ASP A 100 -1.09 -7.16 -18.07
C ASP A 100 -0.50 -7.53 -19.43
N LYS A 101 0.83 -7.53 -19.56
CA LYS A 101 1.52 -8.01 -20.76
C LYS A 101 1.16 -9.47 -21.04
N SER A 102 1.21 -10.34 -20.03
CA SER A 102 0.83 -11.75 -20.18
C SER A 102 -0.64 -11.92 -20.59
N LYS A 103 -1.56 -11.10 -20.06
CA LYS A 103 -2.98 -11.12 -20.49
C LYS A 103 -3.13 -10.77 -21.97
N TYR A 104 -2.42 -9.75 -22.45
CA TYR A 104 -2.48 -9.35 -23.86
C TYR A 104 -1.84 -10.38 -24.78
N GLN A 105 -0.73 -10.99 -24.36
CA GLN A 105 -0.11 -12.10 -25.09
C GLN A 105 -1.05 -13.31 -25.19
N GLY A 106 -1.73 -13.67 -24.10
CA GLY A 106 -2.74 -14.74 -24.11
C GLY A 106 -3.89 -14.46 -25.08
N GLN A 107 -4.37 -13.21 -25.16
CA GLN A 107 -5.40 -12.86 -26.16
C GLN A 107 -4.92 -13.02 -27.60
N LEU A 108 -3.65 -12.74 -27.88
CA LEU A 108 -3.09 -12.90 -29.22
C LEU A 108 -3.03 -14.36 -29.65
N THR A 109 -2.65 -15.26 -28.74
CA THR A 109 -2.54 -16.69 -29.02
C THR A 109 -3.90 -17.37 -29.08
N ASP A 110 -4.79 -17.05 -28.14
CA ASP A 110 -6.08 -17.73 -28.04
C ASP A 110 -6.96 -17.37 -29.22
N GLN A 111 -7.01 -16.10 -29.62
CA GLN A 111 -8.03 -15.61 -30.55
C GLN A 111 -7.66 -15.74 -32.03
N GLU A 112 -6.40 -16.08 -32.34
CA GLU A 112 -5.90 -16.19 -33.72
C GLU A 112 -6.75 -17.13 -34.57
N ARG A 113 -7.20 -18.25 -33.99
CA ARG A 113 -7.96 -19.29 -34.70
C ARG A 113 -9.48 -19.20 -34.55
N PHE A 114 -9.98 -18.33 -33.67
CA PHE A 114 -11.42 -18.21 -33.37
C PHE A 114 -12.04 -16.89 -33.84
N MET A 115 -11.25 -16.02 -34.48
CA MET A 115 -11.73 -14.74 -35.03
C MET A 115 -11.62 -14.73 -36.55
N ARG A 116 -12.43 -13.88 -37.19
CA ARG A 116 -12.26 -13.56 -38.61
C ARG A 116 -10.90 -12.90 -38.80
N GLU A 117 -10.17 -13.31 -39.83
CA GLU A 117 -8.79 -12.91 -40.05
C GLU A 117 -8.59 -11.37 -40.09
N LYS A 118 -9.49 -10.65 -40.76
CA LYS A 118 -9.45 -9.18 -40.83
C LYS A 118 -9.59 -8.54 -39.45
N ASP A 119 -10.52 -9.03 -38.64
CA ASP A 119 -10.78 -8.51 -37.28
C ASP A 119 -9.62 -8.83 -36.35
N TYR A 120 -9.04 -10.04 -36.49
CA TYR A 120 -7.83 -10.44 -35.76
C TYR A 120 -6.62 -9.58 -36.11
N ARG A 121 -6.35 -9.33 -37.40
CA ARG A 121 -5.21 -8.47 -37.81
C ARG A 121 -5.30 -7.07 -37.21
N GLN A 122 -6.49 -6.47 -37.21
CA GLN A 122 -6.69 -5.14 -36.63
C GLN A 122 -6.53 -5.16 -35.10
N LYS A 123 -7.10 -6.17 -34.42
CA LYS A 123 -6.99 -6.29 -32.96
C LYS A 123 -5.54 -6.58 -32.53
N SER A 124 -4.86 -7.49 -33.21
CA SER A 124 -3.49 -7.88 -32.90
C SER A 124 -2.50 -6.73 -33.07
N ALA A 125 -2.69 -5.86 -34.07
CA ALA A 125 -1.90 -4.64 -34.23
C ALA A 125 -2.01 -3.72 -32.98
N ARG A 126 -3.24 -3.45 -32.52
CA ARG A 126 -3.47 -2.62 -31.32
C ARG A 126 -2.89 -3.26 -30.05
N LEU A 127 -3.04 -4.58 -29.89
CA LEU A 127 -2.49 -5.29 -28.73
C LEU A 127 -0.95 -5.30 -28.73
N LYS A 128 -0.31 -5.46 -29.90
CA LYS A 128 1.16 -5.39 -30.03
C LYS A 128 1.68 -4.01 -29.64
N GLU A 129 0.97 -2.94 -30.00
CA GLU A 129 1.32 -1.58 -29.58
C GLU A 129 1.25 -1.43 -28.05
N MET A 130 0.18 -1.93 -27.41
CA MET A 130 0.06 -1.92 -25.95
C MET A 130 1.16 -2.76 -25.27
N ILE A 131 1.49 -3.94 -25.81
CA ILE A 131 2.57 -4.78 -25.29
C ILE A 131 3.91 -4.05 -25.35
N ASN A 132 4.23 -3.39 -26.47
CA ASN A 132 5.46 -2.61 -26.60
C ASN A 132 5.51 -1.45 -25.57
N GLY A 133 4.36 -0.83 -25.28
CA GLY A 133 4.25 0.17 -24.21
C GLY A 133 4.57 -0.40 -22.84
N LEU A 134 3.96 -1.54 -22.50
CA LEU A 134 4.21 -2.24 -21.24
C LEU A 134 5.67 -2.69 -21.10
N GLU A 135 6.30 -3.17 -22.17
CA GLU A 135 7.73 -3.54 -22.16
C GLU A 135 8.63 -2.35 -21.82
N LYS A 136 8.33 -1.17 -22.36
CA LYS A 136 9.05 0.06 -22.01
C LYS A 136 8.83 0.45 -20.55
N SER A 137 7.60 0.37 -20.06
CA SER A 137 7.27 0.65 -18.66
C SER A 137 7.96 -0.31 -17.70
N ILE A 138 8.00 -1.61 -18.03
CA ILE A 138 8.73 -2.63 -17.25
C ILE A 138 10.22 -2.29 -17.21
N TYR A 139 10.83 -2.00 -18.36
CA TYR A 139 12.25 -1.63 -18.41
C TYR A 139 12.56 -0.39 -17.58
N GLN A 140 11.70 0.63 -17.64
CA GLN A 140 11.86 1.85 -16.86
C GLN A 140 11.76 1.58 -15.35
N ALA A 141 10.74 0.82 -14.91
CA ALA A 141 10.59 0.43 -13.51
C ALA A 141 11.78 -0.40 -13.01
N GLU A 142 12.28 -1.35 -13.82
CA GLU A 142 13.46 -2.16 -13.47
C GLU A 142 14.75 -1.34 -13.40
N LYS A 143 14.86 -0.27 -14.20
CA LYS A 143 15.97 0.69 -14.14
C LYS A 143 15.91 1.51 -12.86
N GLU A 144 14.75 2.05 -12.52
CA GLU A 144 14.55 2.83 -11.29
C GLU A 144 14.78 1.98 -10.03
N ILE A 145 14.34 0.71 -10.03
CA ILE A 145 14.64 -0.23 -8.93
C ILE A 145 16.16 -0.38 -8.74
N LYS A 146 16.92 -0.55 -9.82
CA LYS A 146 18.39 -0.66 -9.74
C LYS A 146 19.02 0.62 -9.23
N GLU A 147 18.57 1.77 -9.70
CA GLU A 147 19.09 3.08 -9.26
C GLU A 147 18.83 3.31 -7.75
N VAL A 148 17.66 2.91 -7.23
CA VAL A 148 17.36 2.99 -5.79
C VAL A 148 18.23 2.03 -4.97
N ILE A 149 18.53 0.84 -5.48
CA ILE A 149 19.42 -0.12 -4.81
C ILE A 149 20.88 0.39 -4.82
N GLU A 150 21.35 0.94 -5.95
CA GLU A 150 22.73 1.43 -6.10
C GLU A 150 23.00 2.72 -5.33
N SER A 151 21.97 3.55 -5.11
CA SER A 151 22.09 4.82 -4.37
C SER A 151 22.03 4.67 -2.85
N ASP A 152 21.64 3.50 -2.35
CA ASP A 152 21.56 3.23 -0.92
C ASP A 152 22.55 2.12 -0.53
N GLU A 153 23.75 2.54 -0.08
CA GLU A 153 24.81 1.62 0.40
C GLU A 153 24.40 0.81 1.64
N THR A 154 23.24 1.11 2.25
CA THR A 154 22.78 0.51 3.52
C THR A 154 21.58 -0.44 3.37
N LEU A 155 21.12 -0.68 2.14
CA LEU A 155 19.99 -1.57 1.81
C LEU A 155 20.36 -3.06 1.89
#